data_AF-A0A445H071-F1
#
_entry.id   AF-A0A445H071-F1
#
_cell.length_a   1.000
_cell.length_b   1.000
_cell.length_c   1.000
_cell.angle_alpha   90.00
_cell.angle_beta   90.00
_cell.angle_gamma   90.00
#
_symmetry.space_group_name_H-M   'P 1'
#
loop_
_entity.id
_entity.type
_entity.pdbx_description
1 polymer ?
#
loop_
_entity_poly.entity_id
_entity_poly.type
_entity_poly.pdbx_seq_one_letter_code
_entity_poly.pdbx_strand_id
1 'polypeptide(L)'
;MAAVMPLYPYNPMLYFSTPSSFCSQFWILERERLGSARLKNLVKLAAHSNPRILKSNRKSKYGEALSLYDSDEDDEELDDDDNEDDDDDWLSDEEFSEPANLDVNNKRFKSKTTKGNDRQQEREWGLRSFDNEQSIRLPRSERVATLQRNESGKLPNRDTHSRNVKDKKYPQLSEEIPLDVKWLPLLDYLSTFGMKESHFVQMYERRMQSLQINVCSAQERLEYLLSIGVKQRDVRRILLRQPQILEYTVENNLKSHVAFLRGLGIPNSRIGQIIAAAPSLFSYSVENSLKPTVSYLIEEVGIKEKDLGKVIQLSPQILVQRIDISWNTRCMFLTKELGAPRDSIVKMVTKHPQLLHYSIDDGLLPRINFLRSIGMKNSDILKVLTSLTQVLSLSLEENLKPKYLYLVNELNNEVQSLTKYPMYLSLSLDQRIRPRHRFLVSLKKAPKGPFPLGSLVPTDECFCQQWAGTSLDKYLAFRQRLLLKKFAEKYERKM
;
A
#
# COMPACT_ATOMS: atom_id res chain seq x y z
N MET A 1 -11.48 -48.64 -58.83
CA MET A 1 -11.16 -49.59 -57.75
C MET A 1 -11.82 -49.08 -56.47
N ALA A 2 -12.53 -49.99 -55.80
CA ALA A 2 -13.36 -49.92 -54.60
C ALA A 2 -12.86 -48.99 -53.47
N ALA A 3 -13.64 -48.47 -52.51
CA ALA A 3 -15.08 -48.47 -52.17
C ALA A 3 -15.19 -47.60 -50.89
N VAL A 4 -16.06 -46.58 -50.84
CA VAL A 4 -17.38 -46.54 -50.16
C VAL A 4 -17.38 -45.58 -48.96
N MET A 5 -18.54 -44.93 -48.81
CA MET A 5 -18.82 -43.61 -48.27
C MET A 5 -19.49 -43.66 -46.87
N PRO A 6 -19.81 -42.49 -46.24
CA PRO A 6 -20.12 -42.30 -44.82
C PRO A 6 -21.62 -42.34 -44.50
N LEU A 7 -21.99 -42.43 -43.22
CA LEU A 7 -23.36 -42.13 -42.73
C LEU A 7 -23.36 -41.55 -41.29
N TYR A 8 -23.93 -40.35 -41.15
CA TYR A 8 -24.61 -39.78 -39.95
C TYR A 8 -25.96 -40.56 -39.71
N PRO A 9 -26.94 -40.21 -38.83
CA PRO A 9 -27.12 -39.12 -37.81
C PRO A 9 -27.94 -39.54 -36.53
N TYR A 10 -28.38 -38.54 -35.74
CA TYR A 10 -29.64 -38.44 -34.95
C TYR A 10 -29.79 -39.02 -33.52
N ASN A 11 -30.33 -38.13 -32.67
CA ASN A 11 -30.91 -38.33 -31.32
C ASN A 11 -32.40 -38.71 -31.46
N PRO A 12 -33.03 -39.48 -30.55
CA PRO A 12 -34.12 -38.88 -29.75
C PRO A 12 -34.34 -39.45 -28.33
N MET A 13 -35.06 -38.65 -27.54
CA MET A 13 -35.60 -38.82 -26.19
C MET A 13 -36.51 -40.07 -26.00
N LEU A 14 -36.65 -40.57 -24.75
CA LEU A 14 -37.88 -40.46 -23.93
C LEU A 14 -37.96 -41.45 -22.72
N TYR A 15 -38.28 -40.87 -21.56
CA TYR A 15 -39.31 -41.27 -20.57
C TYR A 15 -39.06 -42.18 -19.33
N PHE A 16 -39.44 -41.56 -18.18
CA PHE A 16 -40.17 -42.07 -16.98
C PHE A 16 -39.44 -43.03 -16.01
N SER A 17 -39.47 -42.93 -14.68
CA SER A 17 -40.41 -42.30 -13.73
C SER A 17 -39.74 -42.01 -12.35
N THR A 18 -40.21 -40.99 -11.64
CA THR A 18 -40.21 -40.94 -10.16
C THR A 18 -41.39 -41.77 -9.61
N PRO A 19 -41.42 -42.24 -8.34
CA PRO A 19 -42.05 -41.41 -7.31
C PRO A 19 -41.51 -41.55 -5.86
N SER A 20 -41.56 -40.41 -5.15
CA SER A 20 -41.99 -40.16 -3.77
C SER A 20 -41.82 -41.21 -2.64
N SER A 21 -41.15 -40.76 -1.56
CA SER A 21 -41.51 -40.86 -0.13
C SER A 21 -42.25 -42.10 0.40
N PHE A 22 -41.73 -42.76 1.44
CA PHE A 22 -42.50 -43.18 2.64
C PHE A 22 -41.56 -43.68 3.78
N CYS A 23 -41.67 -42.99 4.92
CA CYS A 23 -41.76 -43.47 6.31
C CYS A 23 -41.01 -44.73 6.81
N SER A 24 -40.20 -44.49 7.84
CA SER A 24 -40.23 -45.09 9.20
C SER A 24 -40.12 -46.61 9.40
N GLN A 25 -39.10 -46.97 10.20
CA GLN A 25 -39.12 -47.92 11.33
C GLN A 25 -37.66 -48.01 11.85
N PHE A 26 -37.29 -48.24 13.11
CA PHE A 26 -37.91 -48.26 14.44
C PHE A 26 -36.76 -48.75 15.34
N TRP A 27 -36.51 -48.14 16.51
CA TRP A 27 -36.45 -48.85 17.80
C TRP A 27 -36.35 -47.81 18.92
N ILE A 28 -37.43 -47.79 19.70
CA ILE A 28 -37.57 -47.15 21.01
C ILE A 28 -37.51 -48.29 22.03
N LEU A 29 -36.79 -48.11 23.13
CA LEU A 29 -37.12 -48.51 24.51
C LEU A 29 -35.90 -48.07 25.36
N GLU A 30 -35.99 -47.51 26.56
CA GLU A 30 -37.07 -47.48 27.54
C GLU A 30 -36.84 -46.33 28.54
N ARG A 31 -37.87 -46.08 29.35
CA ARG A 31 -38.18 -44.89 30.14
C ARG A 31 -37.88 -45.15 31.63
N GLU A 32 -38.01 -44.08 32.43
CA GLU A 32 -38.18 -44.01 33.91
C GLU A 32 -36.98 -43.45 34.69
N ARG A 33 -37.10 -42.71 35.78
CA ARG A 33 -38.09 -41.79 36.39
C ARG A 33 -37.38 -41.25 37.66
N LEU A 34 -37.81 -40.07 38.16
CA LEU A 34 -37.65 -39.56 39.53
C LEU A 34 -36.30 -38.96 39.97
N GLY A 35 -36.39 -37.80 40.64
CA GLY A 35 -35.47 -37.49 41.75
C GLY A 35 -34.98 -36.05 41.87
N SER A 36 -35.77 -35.22 42.55
CA SER A 36 -35.40 -33.92 43.13
C SER A 36 -34.12 -33.94 43.98
N ALA A 37 -33.26 -32.91 43.91
CA ALA A 37 -32.75 -32.17 45.09
C ALA A 37 -31.74 -31.06 44.73
N ARG A 38 -31.97 -29.87 45.30
CA ARG A 38 -31.02 -28.76 45.42
C ARG A 38 -29.90 -29.10 46.40
N LEU A 39 -28.66 -28.67 46.13
CA LEU A 39 -27.75 -28.20 47.19
C LEU A 39 -26.65 -27.28 46.66
N LYS A 40 -26.26 -26.38 47.55
CA LYS A 40 -25.51 -25.13 47.36
C LYS A 40 -24.00 -25.36 47.52
N ASN A 41 -23.22 -24.42 46.96
CA ASN A 41 -21.90 -23.94 47.37
C ASN A 41 -20.89 -24.94 47.96
N LEU A 42 -19.79 -25.15 47.23
CA LEU A 42 -18.50 -25.49 47.85
C LEU A 42 -17.37 -24.69 47.18
N VAL A 43 -16.69 -23.91 48.02
CA VAL A 43 -15.45 -23.19 47.76
C VAL A 43 -14.28 -24.12 48.11
N LYS A 44 -13.24 -24.21 47.25
CA LYS A 44 -11.81 -24.07 47.61
C LYS A 44 -10.86 -24.49 46.47
N LEU A 45 -10.02 -23.51 46.09
CA LEU A 45 -8.55 -23.53 45.96
C LEU A 45 -7.80 -24.69 45.27
N ALA A 46 -7.10 -24.27 44.20
CA ALA A 46 -5.64 -24.40 43.94
C ALA A 46 -5.03 -25.65 43.28
N ALA A 47 -4.08 -25.35 42.38
CA ALA A 47 -3.05 -26.18 41.73
C ALA A 47 -3.60 -27.28 40.78
N HIS A 48 -3.13 -27.46 39.55
CA HIS A 48 -1.74 -27.61 39.14
C HIS A 48 -1.57 -27.22 37.65
N SER A 49 -0.53 -26.46 37.38
CA SER A 49 0.18 -26.49 36.10
C SER A 49 0.62 -27.91 35.78
N ASN A 50 0.30 -28.43 34.59
CA ASN A 50 1.07 -29.51 33.99
C ASN A 50 1.34 -29.21 32.50
N PRO A 51 2.61 -29.05 32.12
CA PRO A 51 3.05 -28.70 30.78
C PRO A 51 3.19 -29.97 29.94
N ARG A 52 2.52 -30.04 28.77
CA ARG A 52 2.83 -30.97 27.66
C ARG A 52 1.84 -30.81 26.52
N ILE A 53 1.85 -29.66 25.84
CA ILE A 53 1.40 -29.58 24.43
C ILE A 53 2.36 -28.66 23.66
N LEU A 54 3.66 -28.96 23.80
CA LEU A 54 4.70 -28.59 22.84
C LEU A 54 5.46 -29.88 22.55
N LYS A 55 5.19 -30.48 21.39
CA LYS A 55 6.08 -31.37 20.63
C LYS A 55 5.39 -31.73 19.32
N SER A 56 5.71 -30.97 18.28
CA SER A 56 5.47 -31.36 16.89
C SER A 56 6.49 -32.42 16.50
N ASN A 57 6.07 -33.69 16.47
CA ASN A 57 6.82 -34.74 15.80
C ASN A 57 6.67 -34.54 14.27
N ARG A 58 7.64 -33.87 13.63
CA ARG A 58 7.86 -33.96 12.18
C ARG A 58 9.28 -34.47 11.95
N LYS A 59 9.39 -35.64 11.33
CA LYS A 59 10.65 -36.20 10.83
C LYS A 59 10.91 -35.65 9.42
N SER A 60 12.17 -35.33 9.12
CA SER A 60 12.67 -35.08 7.76
C SER A 60 12.73 -36.38 6.95
N LYS A 61 12.68 -36.27 5.62
CA LYS A 61 12.61 -37.36 4.64
C LYS A 61 13.90 -38.22 4.53
N TYR A 62 14.93 -37.89 5.32
CA TYR A 62 16.21 -38.62 5.39
C TYR A 62 16.73 -38.79 6.83
N GLY A 63 15.88 -39.26 7.75
CA GLY A 63 16.31 -40.16 8.83
C GLY A 63 17.36 -39.73 9.88
N GLU A 64 17.88 -38.51 9.93
CA GLU A 64 18.84 -38.06 10.96
C GLU A 64 18.32 -36.92 11.83
N ALA A 65 18.75 -36.91 13.10
CA ALA A 65 18.36 -35.94 14.12
C ALA A 65 19.32 -34.74 14.13
N LEU A 66 18.80 -33.53 14.02
CA LEU A 66 19.60 -32.30 14.01
C LEU A 66 20.16 -31.98 15.40
N SER A 67 21.47 -31.69 15.42
CA SER A 67 22.30 -31.29 16.56
C SER A 67 21.96 -29.87 17.05
N LEU A 68 22.27 -29.59 18.32
CA LEU A 68 21.87 -28.37 19.04
C LEU A 68 22.92 -27.24 19.06
N TYR A 69 23.98 -27.35 18.25
CA TYR A 69 25.07 -26.37 18.16
C TYR A 69 25.69 -26.33 16.75
N ASP A 70 24.89 -26.01 15.74
CA ASP A 70 25.38 -25.44 14.47
C ASP A 70 24.74 -24.05 14.34
N SER A 71 25.46 -23.08 14.87
CA SER A 71 25.24 -21.66 14.71
C SER A 71 26.09 -21.21 13.52
N ASP A 72 25.46 -21.00 12.36
CA ASP A 72 26.01 -20.14 11.33
C ASP A 72 25.54 -18.72 11.64
N GLU A 73 26.38 -18.02 12.41
CA GLU A 73 26.52 -16.58 12.39
C GLU A 73 27.14 -16.22 11.03
N ASP A 74 26.49 -15.33 10.28
CA ASP A 74 27.09 -14.32 9.38
C ASP A 74 25.94 -13.59 8.64
N ASP A 75 25.13 -12.85 9.40
CA ASP A 75 24.36 -11.72 8.87
C ASP A 75 24.96 -10.47 9.53
N GLU A 76 25.93 -9.84 8.85
CA GLU A 76 26.49 -8.56 9.29
C GLU A 76 25.38 -7.49 9.27
N GLU A 77 25.15 -6.93 10.46
CA GLU A 77 24.42 -5.71 10.70
C GLU A 77 25.06 -4.55 9.92
N LEU A 78 24.38 -4.06 8.88
CA LEU A 78 24.60 -2.70 8.39
C LEU A 78 23.66 -1.76 9.16
N ASP A 79 24.20 -1.25 10.26
CA ASP A 79 23.74 -0.03 10.94
C ASP A 79 23.95 1.15 9.98
N ASP A 80 22.91 1.53 9.23
CA ASP A 80 22.82 2.84 8.58
C ASP A 80 21.68 3.64 9.22
N ASP A 81 22.08 4.59 10.04
CA ASP A 81 21.28 5.53 10.82
C ASP A 81 20.66 6.63 9.94
N ASP A 82 19.89 6.23 8.92
CA ASP A 82 18.96 7.10 8.21
C ASP A 82 17.53 6.77 8.68
N ASN A 83 17.23 7.16 9.92
CA ASN A 83 15.86 7.32 10.42
C ASN A 83 15.15 8.47 9.65
N GLU A 84 14.91 8.30 8.35
CA GLU A 84 13.74 8.91 7.72
C GLU A 84 12.57 8.01 8.13
N ASP A 85 11.76 8.48 9.10
CA ASP A 85 10.41 8.00 9.41
C ASP A 85 9.54 8.08 8.13
N ASP A 86 9.81 7.24 7.12
CA ASP A 86 8.91 6.98 5.99
C ASP A 86 8.02 5.82 6.45
N ASP A 87 7.11 6.14 7.36
CA ASP A 87 5.89 5.38 7.53
C ASP A 87 5.30 5.19 6.13
N ASP A 88 5.32 3.95 5.60
CA ASP A 88 4.52 3.52 4.44
C ASP A 88 3.02 3.54 4.82
N ASP A 89 2.56 4.61 5.47
CA ASP A 89 1.18 4.96 5.75
C ASP A 89 0.61 5.58 4.47
N TRP A 90 0.44 4.72 3.46
CA TRP A 90 -0.22 5.02 2.18
C TRP A 90 -1.71 5.39 2.32
N LEU A 91 -2.17 5.57 3.55
CA LEU A 91 -3.45 6.17 3.90
C LEU A 91 -3.18 7.28 4.92
N SER A 92 -2.67 8.42 4.46
CA SER A 92 -2.69 9.63 5.29
C SER A 92 -4.10 9.82 5.84
N ASP A 93 -4.22 9.83 7.17
CA ASP A 93 -5.45 10.00 7.97
C ASP A 93 -6.25 11.28 7.62
N GLU A 94 -5.80 12.09 6.66
CA GLU A 94 -6.41 13.36 6.27
C GLU A 94 -7.33 13.30 5.02
N GLU A 95 -7.26 12.28 4.15
CA GLU A 95 -8.16 12.17 2.96
C GLU A 95 -9.38 11.25 3.20
N PHE A 96 -9.74 10.97 4.46
CA PHE A 96 -10.97 10.23 4.75
C PHE A 96 -11.65 10.70 6.03
N SER A 97 -12.08 11.95 6.04
CA SER A 97 -13.05 12.48 7.02
C SER A 97 -13.83 13.68 6.44
N GLU A 98 -14.64 13.47 5.41
CA GLU A 98 -15.87 14.27 5.28
C GLU A 98 -17.07 13.33 5.43
N PRO A 99 -17.69 13.24 6.62
CA PRO A 99 -19.05 12.73 6.70
C PRO A 99 -19.93 13.70 5.91
N ALA A 100 -20.64 13.19 4.90
CA ALA A 100 -21.74 13.90 4.28
C ALA A 100 -22.63 14.48 5.39
N ASN A 101 -22.80 15.81 5.38
CA ASN A 101 -23.60 16.54 6.35
C ASN A 101 -24.97 15.86 6.50
N LEU A 102 -25.20 15.24 7.67
CA LEU A 102 -26.52 14.82 8.11
C LEU A 102 -27.25 16.08 8.57
N ASP A 103 -27.85 16.76 7.61
CA ASP A 103 -28.60 17.99 7.83
C ASP A 103 -29.98 17.64 8.42
N VAL A 104 -30.11 17.82 9.74
CA VAL A 104 -31.40 17.80 10.46
C VAL A 104 -31.91 19.23 10.53
N ASN A 105 -32.44 19.74 9.42
CA ASN A 105 -33.68 20.54 9.38
C ASN A 105 -33.96 21.08 7.98
N ASN A 106 -35.10 20.64 7.45
CA ASN A 106 -35.66 21.09 6.19
C ASN A 106 -36.31 22.47 6.37
N LYS A 107 -35.90 23.49 5.61
CA LYS A 107 -36.76 24.64 5.22
C LYS A 107 -36.21 25.36 3.98
N ARG A 108 -36.86 25.09 2.84
CA ARG A 108 -36.79 25.82 1.56
C ARG A 108 -36.81 27.34 1.73
N PHE A 109 -35.93 28.05 1.02
CA PHE A 109 -36.26 29.31 0.34
C PHE A 109 -35.44 29.48 -0.96
N LYS A 110 -36.11 29.92 -2.03
CA LYS A 110 -35.60 30.15 -3.39
C LYS A 110 -35.07 31.58 -3.55
N SER A 111 -33.99 31.78 -4.32
CA SER A 111 -33.78 32.91 -5.28
C SER A 111 -32.55 32.62 -6.15
N LYS A 112 -32.68 32.45 -7.48
CA LYS A 112 -32.57 33.41 -8.60
C LYS A 112 -31.16 34.00 -8.87
N THR A 113 -30.48 33.38 -9.85
CA THR A 113 -29.66 33.91 -10.97
C THR A 113 -29.26 35.40 -11.01
N THR A 114 -27.98 35.69 -11.29
CA THR A 114 -27.55 36.67 -12.32
C THR A 114 -26.16 36.33 -12.88
N LYS A 115 -25.98 36.53 -14.19
CA LYS A 115 -24.80 36.30 -15.04
C LYS A 115 -23.68 37.35 -14.81
N GLY A 116 -22.43 36.96 -15.10
CA GLY A 116 -21.32 37.88 -15.41
C GLY A 116 -20.25 37.16 -16.26
N ASN A 117 -20.01 37.68 -17.47
CA ASN A 117 -19.01 37.28 -18.47
C ASN A 117 -17.61 37.79 -18.08
N ASP A 118 -16.54 37.09 -18.52
CA ASP A 118 -15.40 37.65 -19.29
C ASP A 118 -14.39 36.54 -19.63
N ARG A 119 -14.32 36.09 -20.90
CA ARG A 119 -13.40 36.52 -21.97
C ARG A 119 -11.99 35.90 -21.90
N GLN A 120 -11.85 34.80 -22.63
CA GLN A 120 -10.59 34.22 -23.14
C GLN A 120 -9.95 35.15 -24.20
N GLN A 121 -8.61 35.26 -24.18
CA GLN A 121 -7.81 35.69 -25.32
C GLN A 121 -6.82 34.59 -25.67
N GLU A 122 -7.12 33.89 -26.77
CA GLU A 122 -6.16 33.13 -27.56
C GLU A 122 -5.37 34.12 -28.44
N ARG A 123 -4.05 33.93 -28.54
CA ARG A 123 -3.22 34.55 -29.58
C ARG A 123 -2.41 33.47 -30.28
N GLU A 124 -2.87 33.18 -31.47
CA GLU A 124 -2.29 32.36 -32.51
C GLU A 124 -1.42 33.25 -33.42
N TRP A 125 -0.13 32.93 -33.57
CA TRP A 125 0.78 33.43 -34.63
C TRP A 125 1.70 32.23 -34.94
N GLY A 126 1.74 31.62 -36.11
CA GLY A 126 1.66 32.15 -37.46
C GLY A 126 2.97 31.79 -38.16
N LEU A 127 2.99 30.68 -38.90
CA LEU A 127 4.12 30.22 -39.70
C LEU A 127 4.60 31.30 -40.68
N ARG A 128 5.92 31.51 -40.76
CA ARG A 128 6.58 32.02 -41.97
C ARG A 128 7.87 31.23 -42.23
N SER A 129 7.81 30.45 -43.31
CA SER A 129 8.96 29.95 -44.06
C SER A 129 9.73 31.11 -44.67
N PHE A 130 11.06 31.05 -44.63
CA PHE A 130 11.93 31.65 -45.64
C PHE A 130 13.23 30.83 -45.69
N ASP A 131 13.43 30.16 -46.82
CA ASP A 131 14.71 29.63 -47.28
C ASP A 131 15.72 30.77 -47.47
N ASN A 132 16.97 30.54 -47.04
CA ASN A 132 18.12 30.99 -47.84
C ASN A 132 19.38 30.22 -47.44
N GLU A 133 19.86 29.40 -48.37
CA GLU A 133 21.23 28.90 -48.40
C GLU A 133 22.18 30.07 -48.67
N GLN A 134 23.25 30.20 -47.89
CA GLN A 134 24.50 30.72 -48.40
C GLN A 134 25.69 30.19 -47.59
N SER A 135 26.47 29.40 -48.30
CA SER A 135 27.70 28.75 -47.89
C SER A 135 28.84 29.76 -47.87
N ILE A 136 29.55 29.86 -46.75
CA ILE A 136 30.84 30.55 -46.68
C ILE A 136 31.90 29.53 -46.26
N ARG A 137 32.65 29.05 -47.26
CA ARG A 137 33.93 28.36 -47.13
C ARG A 137 35.04 29.41 -47.02
N LEU A 138 35.96 29.24 -46.07
CA LEU A 138 37.26 29.92 -46.03
C LEU A 138 38.32 28.94 -45.42
N PRO A 139 39.63 29.14 -45.70
CA PRO A 139 40.38 28.19 -46.52
C PRO A 139 41.50 27.42 -45.80
N ARG A 140 41.93 26.33 -46.47
CA ARG A 140 43.21 25.65 -46.26
C ARG A 140 44.38 26.61 -46.48
N SER A 141 45.35 26.59 -45.57
CA SER A 141 46.71 27.08 -45.82
C SER A 141 47.71 26.01 -45.39
N GLU A 142 48.29 25.34 -46.39
CA GLU A 142 49.53 24.59 -46.27
C GLU A 142 50.71 25.58 -46.15
N ARG A 143 51.58 25.39 -45.17
CA ARG A 143 53.01 25.69 -45.33
C ARG A 143 53.80 24.56 -44.69
N VAL A 144 54.53 23.86 -45.55
CA VAL A 144 55.56 22.88 -45.23
C VAL A 144 56.86 23.64 -44.95
N ALA A 145 57.52 23.32 -43.84
CA ALA A 145 58.96 23.39 -43.71
C ALA A 145 59.43 22.32 -42.71
N THR A 146 60.12 21.34 -43.24
CA THR A 146 60.81 20.22 -42.59
C THR A 146 61.95 20.66 -41.68
N LEU A 147 62.11 20.03 -40.50
CA LEU A 147 63.27 19.17 -40.16
C LEU A 147 63.32 18.83 -38.65
N GLN A 148 63.79 17.60 -38.41
CA GLN A 148 64.37 17.06 -37.18
C GLN A 148 63.42 16.48 -36.10
N ARG A 149 63.13 15.20 -36.35
CA ARG A 149 62.98 14.10 -35.40
C ARG A 149 63.95 14.23 -34.22
N ASN A 150 63.43 14.37 -33.00
CA ASN A 150 64.07 13.92 -31.77
C ASN A 150 62.98 13.32 -30.87
N GLU A 151 63.13 12.03 -30.59
CA GLU A 151 62.35 11.25 -29.65
C GLU A 151 62.62 11.70 -28.20
N SER A 152 61.74 11.27 -27.30
CA SER A 152 61.77 11.41 -25.82
C SER A 152 61.04 12.61 -25.21
N GLY A 153 59.71 12.61 -25.35
CA GLY A 153 58.80 13.27 -24.41
C GLY A 153 57.76 12.27 -23.91
N LYS A 154 57.85 11.84 -22.65
CA LYS A 154 56.80 11.06 -21.99
C LYS A 154 55.49 11.86 -22.04
N LEU A 155 54.51 11.38 -22.80
CA LEU A 155 53.12 11.81 -22.69
C LEU A 155 52.65 11.52 -21.25
N PRO A 156 51.99 12.46 -20.55
CA PRO A 156 51.38 12.13 -19.28
C PRO A 156 50.28 11.08 -19.52
N ASN A 157 50.33 10.00 -18.75
CA ASN A 157 49.36 8.91 -18.81
C ASN A 157 47.93 9.48 -18.71
N ARG A 158 47.13 9.32 -19.77
CA ARG A 158 45.69 9.65 -19.78
C ARG A 158 44.94 8.97 -18.61
N ASP A 159 45.39 7.78 -18.23
CA ASP A 159 44.80 6.99 -17.14
C ASP A 159 45.03 7.61 -15.76
N THR A 160 46.14 8.32 -15.54
CA THR A 160 46.45 8.96 -14.25
C THR A 160 45.64 10.25 -14.06
N HIS A 161 45.33 10.96 -15.15
CA HIS A 161 44.45 12.13 -15.12
C HIS A 161 42.98 11.70 -14.96
N SER A 162 42.57 10.64 -15.66
CA SER A 162 41.23 10.06 -15.59
C SER A 162 40.87 9.56 -14.18
N ARG A 163 41.77 8.82 -13.51
CA ARG A 163 41.60 8.42 -12.10
C ARG A 163 41.44 9.62 -11.17
N ASN A 164 42.34 10.61 -11.27
CA ASN A 164 42.30 11.82 -10.45
C ASN A 164 41.01 12.66 -10.55
N VAL A 165 40.26 12.59 -11.66
CA VAL A 165 39.04 13.39 -11.84
C VAL A 165 37.84 12.75 -11.15
N LYS A 166 37.67 11.43 -11.29
CA LYS A 166 36.56 10.71 -10.65
C LYS A 166 36.76 10.60 -9.14
N ASP A 167 37.97 10.34 -8.68
CA ASP A 167 38.31 10.19 -7.25
C ASP A 167 38.16 11.53 -6.48
N LYS A 168 38.23 12.68 -7.18
CA LYS A 168 37.98 14.00 -6.59
C LYS A 168 36.49 14.38 -6.51
N LYS A 169 35.68 13.87 -7.44
CA LYS A 169 34.28 14.26 -7.59
C LYS A 169 33.34 13.33 -6.84
N TYR A 170 33.68 12.04 -6.85
CA TYR A 170 32.95 10.99 -6.17
C TYR A 170 33.94 10.06 -5.44
N PRO A 171 34.60 10.53 -4.37
CA PRO A 171 35.63 9.77 -3.67
C PRO A 171 35.10 8.44 -3.11
N GLN A 172 33.96 8.45 -2.42
CA GLN A 172 33.39 7.26 -1.77
C GLN A 172 32.94 6.25 -2.84
N LEU A 173 32.27 6.72 -3.88
CA LEU A 173 31.83 5.88 -4.99
C LEU A 173 33.00 5.26 -5.76
N SER A 174 34.10 6.00 -5.92
CA SER A 174 35.29 5.52 -6.66
C SER A 174 36.06 4.42 -5.94
N GLU A 175 35.92 4.35 -4.60
CA GLU A 175 36.50 3.31 -3.76
C GLU A 175 35.65 2.02 -3.81
N GLU A 176 34.32 2.16 -3.83
CA GLU A 176 33.40 1.03 -3.76
C GLU A 176 33.12 0.35 -5.11
N ILE A 177 33.05 1.11 -6.21
CA ILE A 177 32.71 0.56 -7.53
C ILE A 177 33.75 0.93 -8.60
N PRO A 178 33.92 0.11 -9.65
CA PRO A 178 34.79 0.45 -10.79
C PRO A 178 34.17 1.57 -11.64
N LEU A 179 34.27 2.81 -11.14
CA LEU A 179 33.67 3.99 -11.74
C LEU A 179 34.36 4.37 -13.06
N ASP A 180 33.60 4.42 -14.16
CA ASP A 180 34.04 4.93 -15.46
C ASP A 180 33.76 6.45 -15.54
N VAL A 181 34.73 7.21 -16.05
CA VAL A 181 34.62 8.67 -16.28
C VAL A 181 33.44 9.02 -17.20
N LYS A 182 33.02 8.09 -18.06
CA LYS A 182 31.84 8.25 -18.92
C LYS A 182 30.53 8.37 -18.15
N TRP A 183 30.47 7.88 -16.90
CA TRP A 183 29.27 7.92 -16.08
C TRP A 183 29.10 9.27 -15.37
N LEU A 184 30.17 10.06 -15.22
CA LEU A 184 30.15 11.32 -14.46
C LEU A 184 29.05 12.30 -14.90
N PRO A 185 28.80 12.54 -16.21
CA PRO A 185 27.72 13.44 -16.62
C PRO A 185 26.32 12.93 -16.21
N LEU A 186 26.12 11.61 -16.20
CA LEU A 186 24.88 11.01 -15.72
C LEU A 186 24.76 11.20 -14.22
N LEU A 187 25.81 10.89 -13.46
CA LEU A 187 25.82 11.05 -11.99
C LEU A 187 25.55 12.51 -11.59
N ASP A 188 26.18 13.48 -12.27
CA ASP A 188 25.96 14.90 -12.05
C ASP A 188 24.50 15.29 -12.23
N TYR A 189 23.89 14.81 -13.31
CA TYR A 189 22.49 15.05 -13.60
C TYR A 189 21.59 14.40 -12.54
N LEU A 190 21.84 13.15 -12.17
CA LEU A 190 21.06 12.45 -11.16
C LEU A 190 21.21 13.09 -9.76
N SER A 191 22.37 13.66 -9.43
CA SER A 191 22.57 14.43 -8.20
C SER A 191 21.67 15.66 -8.10
N THR A 192 21.18 16.22 -9.23
CA THR A 192 20.19 17.33 -9.21
C THR A 192 18.84 16.91 -8.60
N PHE A 193 18.55 15.61 -8.54
CA PHE A 193 17.36 15.04 -7.90
C PHE A 193 17.59 14.67 -6.42
N GLY A 194 18.72 15.10 -5.83
CA GLY A 194 19.07 14.79 -4.44
C GLY A 194 19.68 13.41 -4.24
N MET A 195 20.25 12.80 -5.29
CA MET A 195 21.02 11.56 -5.18
C MET A 195 22.43 11.83 -4.63
N LYS A 196 22.91 10.88 -3.81
CA LYS A 196 24.20 10.91 -3.10
C LYS A 196 25.05 9.73 -3.58
N GLU A 197 26.32 9.69 -3.20
CA GLU A 197 27.24 8.59 -3.57
C GLU A 197 26.73 7.21 -3.14
N SER A 198 26.26 7.06 -1.89
CA SER A 198 25.66 5.82 -1.39
C SER A 198 24.49 5.32 -2.25
N HIS A 199 23.65 6.22 -2.75
CA HIS A 199 22.55 5.88 -3.63
C HIS A 199 23.02 5.30 -4.97
N PHE A 200 24.16 5.77 -5.50
CA PHE A 200 24.72 5.23 -6.74
C PHE A 200 25.33 3.85 -6.55
N VAL A 201 25.91 3.57 -5.39
CA VAL A 201 26.35 2.22 -5.00
C VAL A 201 25.14 1.28 -5.00
N GLN A 202 24.06 1.65 -4.28
CA GLN A 202 22.82 0.85 -4.24
C GLN A 202 22.24 0.61 -5.65
N MET A 203 22.25 1.62 -6.52
CA MET A 203 21.81 1.46 -7.92
C MET A 203 22.71 0.50 -8.70
N TYR A 204 24.03 0.59 -8.50
CA TYR A 204 25.02 -0.26 -9.16
C TYR A 204 24.83 -1.74 -8.77
N GLU A 205 24.68 -2.02 -7.47
CA GLU A 205 24.43 -3.35 -6.94
C GLU A 205 23.14 -3.97 -7.48
N ARG A 206 22.06 -3.18 -7.54
CA ARG A 206 20.77 -3.64 -8.06
C ARG A 206 20.77 -3.81 -9.58
N ARG A 207 21.37 -2.86 -10.30
CA ARG A 207 21.34 -2.82 -11.77
C ARG A 207 22.45 -1.94 -12.35
N MET A 208 23.67 -2.48 -12.44
CA MET A 208 24.83 -1.81 -13.04
C MET A 208 24.53 -1.10 -14.38
N GLN A 209 23.74 -1.72 -15.28
CA GLN A 209 23.44 -1.17 -16.60
C GLN A 209 22.70 0.18 -16.54
N SER A 210 22.00 0.47 -15.44
CA SER A 210 21.30 1.74 -15.24
C SER A 210 22.24 2.95 -15.12
N LEU A 211 23.51 2.73 -14.75
CA LEU A 211 24.54 3.80 -14.71
C LEU A 211 25.32 3.93 -16.03
N GLN A 212 25.16 2.97 -16.95
CA GLN A 212 25.88 2.94 -18.22
C GLN A 212 25.12 3.65 -19.35
N ILE A 213 23.91 4.14 -19.08
CA ILE A 213 23.13 4.86 -20.08
C ILE A 213 23.72 6.26 -20.34
N ASN A 214 23.50 6.77 -21.54
CA ASN A 214 23.89 8.14 -21.85
C ASN A 214 22.99 9.16 -21.10
N VAL A 215 23.57 10.30 -20.73
CA VAL A 215 22.88 11.35 -19.96
C VAL A 215 21.67 11.92 -20.71
N CYS A 216 21.74 12.09 -22.03
CA CYS A 216 20.64 12.65 -22.83
C CYS A 216 19.40 11.75 -22.80
N SER A 217 19.57 10.43 -22.88
CA SER A 217 18.48 9.48 -22.79
C SER A 217 17.96 9.35 -21.36
N ALA A 218 18.80 9.56 -20.34
CA ALA A 218 18.33 9.67 -18.96
C ALA A 218 17.44 10.91 -18.78
N GLN A 219 17.88 12.05 -19.32
CA GLN A 219 17.15 13.31 -19.34
C GLN A 219 15.79 13.16 -20.01
N GLU A 220 15.76 12.65 -21.24
CA GLU A 220 14.53 12.41 -22.00
C GLU A 220 13.49 11.59 -21.21
N ARG A 221 13.94 10.51 -20.56
CA ARG A 221 13.06 9.63 -19.77
C ARG A 221 12.53 10.32 -18.52
N LEU A 222 13.41 10.98 -17.75
CA LEU A 222 13.01 11.65 -16.52
C LEU A 222 12.14 12.88 -16.79
N GLU A 223 12.45 13.67 -17.83
CA GLU A 223 11.62 14.78 -18.28
C GLU A 223 10.23 14.31 -18.70
N TYR A 224 10.13 13.19 -19.42
CA TYR A 224 8.84 12.59 -19.72
C TYR A 224 8.07 12.20 -18.44
N LEU A 225 8.72 11.54 -17.47
CA LEU A 225 8.08 11.19 -16.19
C LEU A 225 7.60 12.43 -15.43
N LEU A 226 8.38 13.50 -15.41
CA LEU A 226 7.97 14.77 -14.81
C LEU A 226 6.75 15.37 -15.56
N SER A 227 6.74 15.32 -16.89
CA SER A 227 5.65 15.85 -17.73
C SER A 227 4.30 15.16 -17.51
N ILE A 228 4.30 13.89 -17.12
CA ILE A 228 3.09 13.12 -16.81
C ILE A 228 2.65 13.25 -15.33
N GLY A 229 3.36 14.05 -14.55
CA GLY A 229 2.99 14.41 -13.17
C GLY A 229 3.74 13.65 -12.07
N VAL A 230 4.83 12.94 -12.37
CA VAL A 230 5.76 12.47 -11.33
C VAL A 230 6.40 13.69 -10.69
N LYS A 231 6.41 13.78 -9.36
CA LYS A 231 7.00 14.93 -8.67
C LYS A 231 8.52 14.77 -8.65
N GLN A 232 9.23 15.90 -8.76
CA GLN A 232 10.69 15.98 -8.60
C GLN A 232 11.21 15.21 -7.38
N ARG A 233 10.56 15.41 -6.21
CA ARG A 233 10.91 14.72 -4.95
C ARG A 233 10.79 13.19 -5.00
N ASP A 234 9.96 12.65 -5.90
CA ASP A 234 9.70 11.22 -6.00
C ASP A 234 10.71 10.51 -6.93
N VAL A 235 11.46 11.27 -7.75
CA VAL A 235 12.42 10.71 -8.73
C VAL A 235 13.51 9.89 -8.04
N ARG A 236 14.11 10.41 -6.96
CA ARG A 236 15.12 9.68 -6.15
C ARG A 236 14.58 8.32 -5.73
N ARG A 237 13.39 8.29 -5.12
CA ARG A 237 12.74 7.06 -4.63
C ARG A 237 12.46 6.08 -5.78
N ILE A 238 11.99 6.58 -6.93
CA ILE A 238 11.74 5.76 -8.12
C ILE A 238 13.03 5.09 -8.61
N LEU A 239 14.12 5.85 -8.72
CA LEU A 239 15.40 5.35 -9.21
C LEU A 239 16.03 4.32 -8.28
N LEU A 240 15.90 4.51 -6.96
CA LEU A 240 16.37 3.53 -5.97
C LEU A 240 15.55 2.24 -6.00
N ARG A 241 14.22 2.34 -6.13
CA ARG A 241 13.32 1.17 -6.17
C ARG A 241 13.40 0.42 -7.51
N GLN A 242 13.55 1.12 -8.62
CA GLN A 242 13.60 0.54 -9.97
C GLN A 242 14.60 1.27 -10.87
N PRO A 243 15.93 1.05 -10.73
CA PRO A 243 16.93 1.72 -11.56
C PRO A 243 16.76 1.45 -13.06
N GLN A 244 16.24 0.25 -13.39
CA GLN A 244 15.91 -0.18 -14.74
C GLN A 244 14.94 0.75 -15.50
N ILE A 245 14.19 1.62 -14.80
CA ILE A 245 13.30 2.57 -15.48
C ILE A 245 14.05 3.47 -16.48
N LEU A 246 15.33 3.71 -16.20
CA LEU A 246 16.26 4.44 -17.06
C LEU A 246 16.66 3.68 -18.32
N GLU A 247 16.35 2.39 -18.46
CA GLU A 247 16.68 1.63 -19.67
C GLU A 247 15.50 1.60 -20.65
N TYR A 248 14.28 1.84 -20.18
CA TYR A 248 13.08 1.82 -21.01
C TYR A 248 13.00 3.03 -21.94
N THR A 249 12.59 2.81 -23.18
CA THR A 249 12.40 3.92 -24.14
C THR A 249 11.08 4.63 -23.88
N VAL A 250 11.06 5.95 -24.12
CA VAL A 250 9.85 6.76 -23.94
C VAL A 250 8.73 6.29 -24.86
N GLU A 251 9.03 6.11 -26.16
CA GLU A 251 8.00 5.77 -27.16
C GLU A 251 7.41 4.37 -26.99
N ASN A 252 8.25 3.34 -26.85
CA ASN A 252 7.77 1.96 -26.91
C ASN A 252 7.31 1.42 -25.55
N ASN A 253 7.85 1.95 -24.44
CA ASN A 253 7.55 1.44 -23.10
C ASN A 253 6.85 2.50 -22.24
N LEU A 254 7.45 3.66 -21.96
CA LEU A 254 6.86 4.57 -20.97
C LEU A 254 5.49 5.12 -21.43
N LYS A 255 5.36 5.52 -22.70
CA LYS A 255 4.09 6.00 -23.27
C LYS A 255 3.03 4.90 -23.36
N SER A 256 3.40 3.67 -23.71
CA SER A 256 2.44 2.56 -23.83
C SER A 256 1.83 2.20 -22.48
N HIS A 257 2.61 2.21 -21.40
CA HIS A 257 2.10 1.98 -20.04
C HIS A 257 1.23 3.14 -19.54
N VAL A 258 1.61 4.39 -19.83
CA VAL A 258 0.76 5.56 -19.49
C VAL A 258 -0.57 5.51 -20.25
N ALA A 259 -0.55 5.15 -21.54
CA ALA A 259 -1.76 4.96 -22.33
C ALA A 259 -2.64 3.83 -21.78
N PHE A 260 -2.02 2.72 -21.36
CA PHE A 260 -2.72 1.63 -20.67
C PHE A 260 -3.42 2.11 -19.39
N LEU A 261 -2.72 2.82 -18.50
CA LEU A 261 -3.31 3.37 -17.27
C LEU A 261 -4.49 4.31 -17.56
N ARG A 262 -4.38 5.17 -18.59
CA ARG A 262 -5.49 6.03 -19.05
C ARG A 262 -6.68 5.19 -19.52
N GLY A 263 -6.42 4.10 -20.24
CA GLY A 263 -7.44 3.15 -20.71
C GLY A 263 -8.24 2.50 -19.58
N LEU A 264 -7.66 2.40 -18.37
CA LEU A 264 -8.34 1.88 -17.17
C LEU A 264 -9.21 2.93 -16.45
N GLY A 265 -9.38 4.12 -17.03
CA GLY A 265 -10.18 5.21 -16.45
C GLY A 265 -9.47 5.99 -15.35
N ILE A 266 -8.14 5.90 -15.26
CA ILE A 266 -7.35 6.66 -14.28
C ILE A 266 -7.17 8.12 -14.77
N PRO A 267 -7.48 9.13 -13.94
CA PRO A 267 -7.25 10.53 -14.29
C PRO A 267 -5.76 10.86 -14.48
N ASN A 268 -5.44 11.70 -15.47
CA ASN A 268 -4.06 12.13 -15.74
C ASN A 268 -3.35 12.71 -14.50
N SER A 269 -4.08 13.41 -13.63
CA SER A 269 -3.56 13.99 -12.38
C SER A 269 -3.08 12.96 -11.37
N ARG A 270 -3.47 11.69 -11.50
CA ARG A 270 -3.14 10.60 -10.57
C ARG A 270 -2.09 9.64 -11.15
N ILE A 271 -1.81 9.68 -12.46
CA ILE A 271 -0.85 8.78 -13.11
C ILE A 271 0.55 8.89 -12.50
N GLY A 272 1.06 10.12 -12.30
CA GLY A 272 2.37 10.32 -11.70
C GLY A 272 2.50 9.72 -10.29
N GLN A 273 1.42 9.78 -9.49
CA GLN A 273 1.38 9.18 -8.15
C GLN A 273 1.45 7.65 -8.22
N ILE A 274 0.72 7.03 -9.16
CA ILE A 274 0.75 5.58 -9.38
C ILE A 274 2.14 5.11 -9.80
N ILE A 275 2.80 5.85 -10.69
CA ILE A 275 4.17 5.52 -11.14
C ILE A 275 5.16 5.64 -10.00
N ALA A 276 5.06 6.69 -9.18
CA ALA A 276 5.91 6.84 -8.01
C ALA A 276 5.72 5.70 -6.99
N ALA A 277 4.48 5.21 -6.85
CA ALA A 277 4.14 4.11 -5.95
C ALA A 277 4.66 2.75 -6.44
N ALA A 278 4.53 2.47 -7.74
CA ALA A 278 4.84 1.19 -8.36
C ALA A 278 5.66 1.36 -9.65
N PRO A 279 6.92 1.81 -9.56
CA PRO A 279 7.77 2.03 -10.73
C PRO A 279 8.13 0.72 -11.46
N SER A 280 8.04 -0.42 -10.77
CA SER A 280 8.20 -1.76 -11.36
C SER A 280 7.14 -2.08 -12.41
N LEU A 281 6.04 -1.31 -12.51
CA LEU A 281 5.00 -1.48 -13.54
C LEU A 281 5.58 -1.54 -14.96
N PHE A 282 6.60 -0.72 -15.26
CA PHE A 282 7.22 -0.65 -16.59
C PHE A 282 8.03 -1.90 -16.97
N SER A 283 8.31 -2.76 -15.99
CA SER A 283 9.03 -4.03 -16.18
C SER A 283 8.13 -5.15 -16.69
N TYR A 284 6.81 -4.96 -16.67
CA TYR A 284 5.84 -5.95 -17.09
C TYR A 284 5.33 -5.65 -18.50
N SER A 285 4.93 -6.69 -19.23
CA SER A 285 4.30 -6.49 -20.54
C SER A 285 2.86 -6.00 -20.35
N VAL A 286 2.49 -4.90 -21.02
CA VAL A 286 1.10 -4.43 -21.06
C VAL A 286 0.16 -5.53 -21.54
N GLU A 287 0.50 -6.20 -22.65
CA GLU A 287 -0.35 -7.21 -23.29
C GLU A 287 -0.34 -8.55 -22.55
N ASN A 288 0.85 -9.02 -22.16
CA ASN A 288 1.00 -10.40 -21.66
C ASN A 288 0.99 -10.50 -20.14
N SER A 289 0.96 -9.38 -19.41
CA SER A 289 0.98 -9.39 -17.95
C SER A 289 -0.08 -8.46 -17.36
N LEU A 290 -0.05 -7.16 -17.68
CA LEU A 290 -0.93 -6.20 -17.03
C LEU A 290 -2.40 -6.36 -17.43
N LYS A 291 -2.69 -6.56 -18.72
CA LYS A 291 -4.05 -6.85 -19.20
C LYS A 291 -4.63 -8.14 -18.60
N PRO A 292 -3.93 -9.29 -18.59
CA PRO A 292 -4.38 -10.48 -17.88
C PRO A 292 -4.70 -10.24 -16.40
N THR A 293 -3.85 -9.48 -15.68
CA THR A 293 -4.12 -9.12 -14.29
C THR A 293 -5.41 -8.30 -14.18
N VAL A 294 -5.64 -7.34 -15.07
CA VAL A 294 -6.89 -6.56 -15.11
C VAL A 294 -8.10 -7.45 -15.39
N SER A 295 -8.03 -8.36 -16.36
CA SER A 295 -9.10 -9.33 -16.65
C SER A 295 -9.42 -10.18 -15.43
N TYR A 296 -8.39 -10.68 -14.73
CA TYR A 296 -8.56 -11.43 -13.48
C TYR A 296 -9.28 -10.62 -12.40
N LEU A 297 -8.92 -9.35 -12.20
CA LEU A 297 -9.57 -8.47 -11.23
C LEU A 297 -11.06 -8.24 -11.55
N ILE A 298 -11.42 -8.17 -12.83
CA ILE A 298 -12.80 -7.97 -13.26
C ILE A 298 -13.60 -9.28 -13.19
N GLU A 299 -13.08 -10.34 -13.79
CA GLU A 299 -13.81 -11.59 -14.04
C GLU A 299 -13.82 -12.50 -12.79
N GLU A 300 -12.65 -12.75 -12.21
CA GLU A 300 -12.48 -13.69 -11.09
C GLU A 300 -12.74 -13.04 -9.73
N VAL A 301 -12.17 -11.85 -9.52
CA VAL A 301 -12.41 -11.09 -8.27
C VAL A 301 -13.80 -10.47 -8.28
N GLY A 302 -14.30 -10.03 -9.42
CA GLY A 302 -15.62 -9.43 -9.55
C GLY A 302 -15.64 -7.91 -9.32
N ILE A 303 -14.48 -7.24 -9.44
CA ILE A 303 -14.40 -5.78 -9.36
C ILE A 303 -15.08 -5.20 -10.59
N LYS A 304 -15.98 -4.24 -10.38
CA LYS A 304 -16.67 -3.58 -11.48
C LYS A 304 -15.67 -2.71 -12.24
N GLU A 305 -15.75 -2.73 -13.57
CA GLU A 305 -14.86 -1.95 -14.45
C GLU A 305 -14.80 -0.47 -14.07
N LYS A 306 -15.95 0.14 -13.76
CA LYS A 306 -16.04 1.54 -13.31
C LYS A 306 -15.29 1.87 -12.02
N ASP A 307 -15.05 0.87 -11.17
CA ASP A 307 -14.38 1.01 -9.87
C ASP A 307 -12.89 0.64 -9.96
N LEU A 308 -12.46 -0.03 -11.04
CA LEU A 308 -11.09 -0.52 -11.25
C LEU A 308 -10.06 0.61 -11.17
N GLY A 309 -10.30 1.73 -11.85
CA GLY A 309 -9.38 2.87 -11.82
C GLY A 309 -9.15 3.40 -10.39
N LYS A 310 -10.18 3.34 -9.51
CA LYS A 310 -10.04 3.73 -8.10
C LYS A 310 -9.28 2.69 -7.29
N VAL A 311 -9.55 1.40 -7.54
CA VAL A 311 -8.82 0.29 -6.90
C VAL A 311 -7.32 0.38 -7.18
N ILE A 312 -6.94 0.64 -8.44
CA ILE A 312 -5.53 0.78 -8.83
C ILE A 312 -4.91 2.02 -8.19
N GLN A 313 -5.65 3.12 -8.08
CA GLN A 313 -5.16 4.32 -7.37
C GLN A 313 -4.89 4.05 -5.88
N LEU A 314 -5.74 3.23 -5.22
CA LEU A 314 -5.56 2.86 -3.81
C LEU A 314 -4.40 1.89 -3.59
N SER A 315 -4.12 1.02 -4.57
CA SER A 315 -3.04 0.03 -4.47
C SER A 315 -2.43 -0.25 -5.84
N PRO A 316 -1.53 0.62 -6.35
CA PRO A 316 -0.86 0.43 -7.64
C PRO A 316 -0.15 -0.92 -7.78
N GLN A 317 0.35 -1.43 -6.65
CA GLN A 317 1.04 -2.70 -6.56
C GLN A 317 0.20 -3.92 -6.99
N ILE A 318 -1.13 -3.80 -7.01
CA ILE A 318 -2.03 -4.89 -7.45
C ILE A 318 -1.80 -5.32 -8.90
N LEU A 319 -1.21 -4.47 -9.73
CA LEU A 319 -0.93 -4.77 -11.13
C LEU A 319 0.35 -5.59 -11.34
N VAL A 320 1.28 -5.54 -10.38
CA VAL A 320 2.64 -6.12 -10.49
C VAL A 320 2.88 -7.25 -9.51
N GLN A 321 2.19 -7.23 -8.36
CA GLN A 321 2.24 -8.31 -7.40
C GLN A 321 1.58 -9.55 -8.00
N ARG A 322 2.17 -10.71 -7.74
CA ARG A 322 1.54 -11.98 -8.10
C ARG A 322 0.29 -12.13 -7.26
N ILE A 323 -0.86 -11.95 -7.89
CA ILE A 323 -2.12 -12.38 -7.31
C ILE A 323 -2.12 -13.89 -7.49
N ASP A 324 -1.81 -14.60 -6.42
CA ASP A 324 -1.88 -16.05 -6.40
C ASP A 324 -3.36 -16.49 -6.55
N ILE A 325 -3.57 -17.74 -6.96
CA ILE A 325 -4.91 -18.36 -7.13
C ILE A 325 -5.72 -18.35 -5.81
N SER A 326 -5.11 -17.91 -4.71
CA SER A 326 -5.68 -17.95 -3.37
C SER A 326 -6.72 -16.87 -3.07
N TRP A 327 -7.09 -15.98 -4.01
CA TRP A 327 -8.33 -15.20 -3.88
C TRP A 327 -9.53 -16.09 -3.56
N ASN A 328 -9.68 -17.19 -4.30
CA ASN A 328 -10.77 -18.14 -4.07
C ASN A 328 -10.69 -18.74 -2.66
N THR A 329 -9.48 -19.07 -2.19
CA THR A 329 -9.25 -19.56 -0.82
C THR A 329 -9.66 -18.53 0.22
N ARG A 330 -9.25 -17.25 0.08
CA ARG A 330 -9.61 -16.15 0.99
C ARG A 330 -11.10 -15.86 0.98
N CYS A 331 -11.70 -15.83 -0.21
CA CYS A 331 -13.13 -15.62 -0.39
C CYS A 331 -13.95 -16.74 0.27
N MET A 332 -13.55 -18.00 0.05
CA MET A 332 -14.16 -19.16 0.70
C MET A 332 -13.98 -19.15 2.21
N PHE A 333 -12.80 -18.78 2.71
CA PHE A 333 -12.53 -18.64 4.13
C PHE A 333 -13.48 -17.60 4.76
N LEU A 334 -13.55 -16.38 4.23
CA LEU A 334 -14.42 -15.33 4.75
C LEU A 334 -15.92 -15.71 4.66
N THR A 335 -16.30 -16.42 3.60
CA THR A 335 -17.66 -16.97 3.46
C THR A 335 -17.97 -17.98 4.57
N LYS A 336 -17.05 -18.92 4.86
CA LYS A 336 -17.25 -19.95 5.88
C LYS A 336 -17.16 -19.41 7.31
N GLU A 337 -16.18 -18.55 7.59
CA GLU A 337 -15.91 -18.03 8.94
C GLU A 337 -16.94 -17.00 9.39
N LEU A 338 -17.40 -16.14 8.48
CA LEU A 338 -18.26 -15.00 8.83
C LEU A 338 -19.66 -15.07 8.19
N GLY A 339 -19.92 -16.04 7.31
CA GLY A 339 -21.13 -16.03 6.48
C GLY A 339 -21.15 -14.87 5.49
N ALA A 340 -19.97 -14.36 5.10
CA ALA A 340 -19.85 -13.19 4.24
C ALA A 340 -20.32 -13.52 2.81
N PRO A 341 -21.32 -12.81 2.26
CA PRO A 341 -21.70 -12.99 0.86
C PRO A 341 -20.60 -12.45 -0.04
N ARG A 342 -20.40 -13.07 -1.22
CA ARG A 342 -19.34 -12.71 -2.18
C ARG A 342 -19.31 -11.20 -2.45
N ASP A 343 -20.47 -10.58 -2.69
CA ASP A 343 -20.57 -9.14 -2.95
C ASP A 343 -20.01 -8.25 -1.82
N SER A 344 -20.14 -8.68 -0.56
CA SER A 344 -19.55 -7.96 0.57
C SER A 344 -18.04 -8.10 0.59
N ILE A 345 -17.50 -9.26 0.24
CA ILE A 345 -16.05 -9.50 0.15
C ILE A 345 -15.46 -8.69 -1.02
N VAL A 346 -16.12 -8.68 -2.18
CA VAL A 346 -15.72 -7.83 -3.32
C VAL A 346 -15.73 -6.36 -2.93
N LYS A 347 -16.73 -5.92 -2.17
CA LYS A 347 -16.79 -4.56 -1.64
C LYS A 347 -15.63 -4.26 -0.68
N MET A 348 -15.20 -5.23 0.14
CA MET A 348 -14.01 -5.09 0.99
C MET A 348 -12.75 -4.91 0.14
N VAL A 349 -12.53 -5.77 -0.86
CA VAL A 349 -11.37 -5.65 -1.78
C VAL A 349 -11.38 -4.33 -2.53
N THR A 350 -12.56 -3.88 -2.99
CA THR A 350 -12.68 -2.63 -3.75
C THR A 350 -12.27 -1.41 -2.90
N LYS A 351 -12.47 -1.47 -1.58
CA LYS A 351 -12.06 -0.42 -0.63
C LYS A 351 -10.63 -0.59 -0.12
N HIS A 352 -10.16 -1.83 -0.04
CA HIS A 352 -8.88 -2.20 0.56
C HIS A 352 -8.24 -3.35 -0.25
N PRO A 353 -7.59 -3.03 -1.38
CA PRO A 353 -7.14 -4.05 -2.32
C PRO A 353 -6.05 -4.97 -1.76
N GLN A 354 -5.31 -4.51 -0.74
CA GLN A 354 -4.30 -5.31 -0.03
C GLN A 354 -4.91 -6.56 0.64
N LEU A 355 -6.23 -6.63 0.82
CA LEU A 355 -6.93 -7.83 1.27
C LEU A 355 -6.61 -9.05 0.39
N LEU A 356 -6.32 -8.83 -0.91
CA LEU A 356 -5.93 -9.89 -1.83
C LEU A 356 -4.59 -10.56 -1.46
N HIS A 357 -3.79 -9.97 -0.59
CA HIS A 357 -2.45 -10.48 -0.26
C HIS A 357 -2.33 -10.99 1.19
N TYR A 358 -3.36 -10.84 2.02
CA TYR A 358 -3.28 -11.24 3.43
C TYR A 358 -3.18 -12.75 3.62
N SER A 359 -2.30 -13.18 4.53
CA SER A 359 -2.30 -14.54 5.06
C SER A 359 -3.62 -14.80 5.78
N ILE A 360 -4.19 -15.98 5.58
CA ILE A 360 -5.40 -16.39 6.31
C ILE A 360 -5.04 -16.61 7.78
N ASP A 361 -3.97 -17.38 8.03
CA ASP A 361 -3.61 -17.86 9.36
C ASP A 361 -2.98 -16.77 10.23
N ASP A 362 -2.13 -15.92 9.64
CA ASP A 362 -1.40 -14.88 10.38
C ASP A 362 -2.05 -13.49 10.24
N GLY A 363 -2.79 -13.28 9.15
CA GLY A 363 -3.44 -12.01 8.83
C GLY A 363 -4.90 -12.01 9.30
N LEU A 364 -5.77 -12.66 8.54
CA LEU A 364 -7.22 -12.53 8.69
C LEU A 364 -7.76 -13.14 10.00
N LEU A 365 -7.42 -14.41 10.26
CA LEU A 365 -7.99 -15.18 11.37
C LEU A 365 -7.68 -14.58 12.75
N PRO A 366 -6.45 -14.11 13.05
CA PRO A 366 -6.16 -13.51 14.35
C PRO A 366 -6.98 -12.24 14.62
N ARG A 367 -7.19 -11.39 13.60
CA ARG A 367 -8.03 -10.18 13.74
C ARG A 367 -9.50 -10.52 13.93
N ILE A 368 -10.01 -11.50 13.19
CA ILE A 368 -11.39 -11.99 13.38
C ILE A 368 -11.58 -12.59 14.79
N ASN A 369 -10.62 -13.39 15.26
CA ASN A 369 -10.66 -14.00 16.59
C ASN A 369 -10.59 -12.95 17.71
N PHE A 370 -9.79 -11.89 17.53
CA PHE A 370 -9.77 -10.77 18.44
C PHE A 370 -11.14 -10.05 18.50
N LEU A 371 -11.75 -9.75 17.36
CA LEU A 371 -13.08 -9.12 17.34
C LEU A 371 -14.13 -10.03 18.01
N ARG A 372 -13.99 -11.34 17.88
CA ARG A 372 -14.85 -12.32 18.56
C ARG A 372 -14.59 -12.35 20.07
N SER A 373 -13.34 -12.26 20.51
CA SER A 373 -12.97 -12.31 21.94
C SER A 373 -13.43 -11.08 22.71
N ILE A 374 -13.56 -9.93 22.05
CA ILE A 374 -14.18 -8.72 22.61
C ILE A 374 -15.71 -8.77 22.60
N GLY A 375 -16.32 -9.89 22.18
CA GLY A 375 -17.76 -10.12 22.26
C GLY A 375 -18.57 -9.73 21.02
N MET A 376 -17.93 -9.43 19.88
CA MET A 376 -18.66 -9.20 18.62
C MET A 376 -19.17 -10.52 18.03
N LYS A 377 -20.41 -10.50 17.55
CA LYS A 377 -20.98 -11.61 16.77
C LYS A 377 -20.45 -11.58 15.33
N ASN A 378 -20.40 -12.71 14.65
CA ASN A 378 -19.94 -12.77 13.25
C ASN A 378 -20.69 -11.79 12.33
N SER A 379 -21.99 -11.56 12.55
CA SER A 379 -22.78 -10.57 11.82
C SER A 379 -22.30 -9.13 12.02
N ASP A 380 -21.79 -8.80 13.21
CA ASP A 380 -21.29 -7.48 13.55
C ASP A 380 -19.87 -7.29 13.03
N ILE A 381 -19.04 -8.33 13.14
CA ILE A 381 -17.70 -8.39 12.52
C ILE A 381 -17.81 -8.15 11.01
N LEU A 382 -18.75 -8.82 10.33
CA LEU A 382 -18.98 -8.63 8.90
C LEU A 382 -19.32 -7.17 8.55
N LYS A 383 -20.16 -6.49 9.35
CA LYS A 383 -20.49 -5.07 9.16
C LYS A 383 -19.25 -4.18 9.35
N VAL A 384 -18.45 -4.44 10.39
CA VAL A 384 -17.19 -3.74 10.66
C VAL A 384 -16.24 -3.90 9.48
N LEU A 385 -15.98 -5.12 9.04
CA LEU A 385 -15.04 -5.38 7.95
C LEU A 385 -15.51 -4.83 6.59
N THR A 386 -16.82 -4.81 6.32
CA THR A 386 -17.38 -4.27 5.06
C THR A 386 -17.37 -2.73 5.05
N SER A 387 -17.46 -2.10 6.23
CA SER A 387 -17.40 -0.65 6.36
C SER A 387 -15.97 -0.13 6.40
N LEU A 388 -15.11 -0.78 7.20
CA LEU A 388 -13.70 -0.45 7.45
C LEU A 388 -12.83 -1.70 7.35
N THR A 389 -12.45 -2.08 6.13
CA THR A 389 -11.63 -3.28 5.87
C THR A 389 -10.19 -3.14 6.40
N GLN A 390 -9.69 -1.91 6.52
CA GLN A 390 -8.36 -1.59 7.07
C GLN A 390 -8.14 -2.14 8.48
N VAL A 391 -9.19 -2.46 9.25
CA VAL A 391 -9.05 -3.15 10.55
C VAL A 391 -8.20 -4.43 10.45
N LEU A 392 -8.22 -5.09 9.29
CA LEU A 392 -7.42 -6.30 9.04
C LEU A 392 -5.92 -6.01 8.87
N SER A 393 -5.53 -4.77 8.53
CA SER A 393 -4.12 -4.35 8.41
C SER A 393 -3.50 -3.99 9.76
N LEU A 394 -4.33 -3.64 10.75
CA LEU A 394 -3.85 -3.09 12.01
C LEU A 394 -3.19 -4.16 12.90
N SER A 395 -2.14 -3.74 13.61
CA SER A 395 -1.46 -4.55 14.62
C SER A 395 -2.40 -4.85 15.80
N LEU A 396 -2.42 -6.11 16.24
CA LEU A 396 -3.26 -6.52 17.37
C LEU A 396 -2.77 -5.91 18.69
N GLU A 397 -1.47 -6.04 18.96
CA GLU A 397 -0.87 -5.62 20.24
C GLU A 397 -0.69 -4.11 20.33
N GLU A 398 -0.32 -3.46 19.23
CA GLU A 398 0.05 -2.04 19.25
C GLU A 398 -1.13 -1.12 18.93
N ASN A 399 -2.18 -1.64 18.28
CA ASN A 399 -3.28 -0.81 17.79
C ASN A 399 -4.64 -1.28 18.31
N LEU A 400 -5.10 -2.46 17.89
CA LEU A 400 -6.48 -2.89 18.13
C LEU A 400 -6.78 -3.15 19.62
N LYS A 401 -5.90 -3.87 20.33
CA LYS A 401 -6.08 -4.13 21.77
C LYS A 401 -6.01 -2.84 22.60
N PRO A 402 -5.00 -1.96 22.47
CA PRO A 402 -4.97 -0.71 23.22
C PRO A 402 -6.17 0.19 22.94
N LYS A 403 -6.62 0.28 21.67
CA LYS A 403 -7.83 1.05 21.32
C LYS A 403 -9.07 0.48 21.96
N TYR A 404 -9.24 -0.84 21.94
CA TYR A 404 -10.35 -1.51 22.61
C TYR A 404 -10.35 -1.24 24.12
N LEU A 405 -9.22 -1.47 24.79
CA LEU A 405 -9.08 -1.25 26.24
C LEU A 405 -9.46 0.18 26.61
N TYR A 406 -9.02 1.17 25.83
CA TYR A 406 -9.34 2.56 26.10
C TYR A 406 -10.81 2.89 25.81
N LEU A 407 -11.31 2.54 24.62
CA LEU A 407 -12.65 2.92 24.17
C LEU A 407 -13.76 2.23 24.96
N VAL A 408 -13.56 0.99 25.39
CA VAL A 408 -14.56 0.19 26.08
C VAL A 408 -14.34 0.24 27.59
N ASN A 409 -13.13 -0.08 28.08
CA ASN A 409 -12.88 -0.20 29.52
C ASN A 409 -12.67 1.17 30.18
N GLU A 410 -11.82 2.04 29.63
CA GLU A 410 -11.55 3.34 30.26
C GLU A 410 -12.69 4.35 30.06
N LEU A 411 -13.31 4.36 28.88
CA LEU A 411 -14.43 5.25 28.57
C LEU A 411 -15.81 4.69 28.95
N ASN A 412 -15.88 3.48 29.53
CA ASN A 412 -17.10 2.79 29.93
C ASN A 412 -18.15 2.70 28.81
N ASN A 413 -17.72 2.41 27.57
CA ASN A 413 -18.65 2.20 26.45
C ASN A 413 -18.97 0.74 26.23
N GLU A 414 -20.09 0.48 25.56
CA GLU A 414 -20.45 -0.85 25.10
C GLU A 414 -19.76 -1.19 23.77
N VAL A 415 -19.43 -2.47 23.58
CA VAL A 415 -18.80 -3.00 22.36
C VAL A 415 -19.66 -2.73 21.12
N GLN A 416 -20.99 -2.74 21.27
CA GLN A 416 -21.96 -2.43 20.21
C GLN A 416 -21.76 -1.01 19.63
N SER A 417 -21.19 -0.09 20.41
CA SER A 417 -20.85 1.26 19.95
C SER A 417 -19.79 1.23 18.85
N LEU A 418 -18.85 0.28 18.91
CA LEU A 418 -17.81 0.08 17.91
C LEU A 418 -18.39 -0.50 16.60
N THR A 419 -19.41 -1.37 16.70
CA THR A 419 -20.12 -1.89 15.53
C THR A 419 -20.91 -0.80 14.80
N LYS A 420 -21.56 0.10 15.55
CA LYS A 420 -22.36 1.19 14.98
C LYS A 420 -21.50 2.18 14.20
N TYR A 421 -20.28 2.43 14.67
CA TYR A 421 -19.34 3.34 14.03
C TYR A 421 -17.91 2.79 14.06
N PRO A 422 -17.55 1.93 13.10
CA PRO A 422 -16.25 1.26 13.07
C PRO A 422 -15.06 2.21 12.88
N MET A 423 -15.29 3.42 12.36
CA MET A 423 -14.24 4.43 12.15
C MET A 423 -13.48 4.82 13.42
N TYR A 424 -14.03 4.59 14.62
CA TYR A 424 -13.25 4.83 15.85
C TYR A 424 -11.99 3.96 15.93
N LEU A 425 -11.98 2.81 15.25
CA LEU A 425 -10.82 1.91 15.19
C LEU A 425 -9.73 2.43 14.25
N SER A 426 -10.02 3.32 13.30
CA SER A 426 -8.98 3.96 12.48
C SER A 426 -8.34 5.15 13.20
N LEU A 427 -9.10 5.96 13.94
CA LEU A 427 -8.59 7.16 14.62
C LEU A 427 -7.37 6.89 15.52
N SER A 428 -6.36 7.78 15.49
CA SER A 428 -5.19 7.70 16.36
C SER A 428 -5.56 7.77 17.85
N LEU A 429 -5.11 6.75 18.60
CA LEU A 429 -5.37 6.65 20.03
C LEU A 429 -4.68 7.78 20.81
N ASP A 430 -3.43 8.06 20.46
CA ASP A 430 -2.57 8.99 21.21
C ASP A 430 -2.69 10.43 20.72
N GLN A 431 -2.93 10.65 19.43
CA GLN A 431 -3.03 12.00 18.87
C GLN A 431 -4.44 12.59 18.91
N ARG A 432 -5.48 11.73 18.90
CA ARG A 432 -6.87 12.18 18.77
C ARG A 432 -7.77 11.73 19.92
N ILE A 433 -7.86 10.42 20.16
CA ILE A 433 -8.83 9.88 21.13
C ILE A 433 -8.49 10.31 22.57
N ARG A 434 -7.26 10.04 23.02
CA ARG A 434 -6.80 10.34 24.38
C ARG A 434 -6.78 11.85 24.68
N PRO A 435 -6.25 12.73 23.81
CA PRO A 435 -6.24 14.17 24.06
C PRO A 435 -7.65 14.75 24.23
N ARG A 436 -8.60 14.36 23.37
CA ARG A 436 -9.99 14.86 23.46
C ARG A 436 -10.70 14.40 24.72
N HIS A 437 -10.59 13.11 25.06
CA HIS A 437 -11.14 12.61 26.31
C HIS A 437 -10.57 13.36 27.52
N ARG A 438 -9.23 13.42 27.64
CA ARG A 438 -8.56 14.06 28.78
C ARG A 438 -8.85 15.57 28.84
N PHE A 439 -9.01 16.22 27.70
CA PHE A 439 -9.38 17.63 27.66
C PHE A 439 -10.79 17.85 28.21
N LEU A 440 -11.79 17.07 27.79
CA LEU A 440 -13.14 17.16 28.36
C LEU A 440 -13.18 16.84 29.86
N VAL A 441 -12.36 15.89 30.31
CA VAL A 441 -12.20 15.60 31.75
C VAL A 441 -11.62 16.82 32.48
N SER A 442 -10.59 17.47 31.92
CA SER A 442 -9.99 18.68 32.53
C SER A 442 -10.98 19.86 32.63
N LEU A 443 -11.92 19.94 31.68
CA LEU A 443 -12.99 20.93 31.67
C LEU A 443 -14.20 20.53 32.54
N LYS A 444 -14.17 19.36 33.18
CA LYS A 444 -15.29 18.75 33.92
C LYS A 444 -16.56 18.61 33.06
N LYS A 445 -16.40 18.45 31.74
CA LYS A 445 -17.47 18.26 30.75
C LYS A 445 -17.62 16.81 30.30
N ALA A 446 -16.72 15.93 30.73
CA ALA A 446 -16.87 14.49 30.46
C ALA A 446 -18.09 13.93 31.21
N PRO A 447 -18.95 13.15 30.54
CA PRO A 447 -20.10 12.54 31.20
C PRO A 447 -19.65 11.45 32.19
N LYS A 448 -20.49 11.19 33.19
CA LYS A 448 -20.27 10.11 34.17
C LYS A 448 -20.66 8.72 33.64
N GLY A 449 -21.42 8.66 32.54
CA GLY A 449 -21.83 7.44 31.85
C GLY A 449 -21.00 7.18 30.59
N PRO A 450 -21.51 6.40 29.62
CA PRO A 450 -20.80 6.11 28.37
C PRO A 450 -20.34 7.39 27.68
N PHE A 451 -19.08 7.41 27.26
CA PHE A 451 -18.50 8.57 26.61
C PHE A 451 -19.05 8.76 25.19
N PRO A 452 -19.45 9.97 24.78
CA PRO A 452 -20.00 10.23 23.47
C PRO A 452 -18.90 10.13 22.41
N LEU A 453 -18.73 8.94 21.84
CA LEU A 453 -17.70 8.67 20.83
C LEU A 453 -17.84 9.57 19.59
N GLY A 454 -19.04 10.10 19.32
CA GLY A 454 -19.28 11.11 18.29
C GLY A 454 -18.46 12.39 18.45
N SER A 455 -17.96 12.71 19.66
CA SER A 455 -17.05 13.84 19.89
C SER A 455 -15.63 13.63 19.34
N LEU A 456 -15.25 12.37 19.05
CA LEU A 456 -13.89 12.02 18.62
C LEU A 456 -13.67 12.18 17.11
N VAL A 457 -14.76 12.24 16.32
CA VAL A 457 -14.71 12.26 14.85
C VAL A 457 -14.53 13.66 14.26
N PRO A 458 -15.21 14.73 14.72
CA PRO A 458 -15.17 16.03 14.06
C PRO A 458 -13.76 16.64 14.00
N THR A 459 -13.58 17.72 13.25
CA THR A 459 -12.33 18.49 13.27
C THR A 459 -12.07 19.09 14.65
N ASP A 460 -10.84 19.53 14.93
CA ASP A 460 -10.49 20.09 16.23
C ASP A 460 -11.29 21.38 16.51
N GLU A 461 -11.60 22.19 15.50
CA GLU A 461 -12.44 23.38 15.60
C GLU A 461 -13.86 23.01 15.99
N CYS A 462 -14.45 22.04 15.28
CA CYS A 462 -15.81 21.58 15.52
C CYS A 462 -15.94 20.92 16.90
N PHE A 463 -14.94 20.12 17.29
CA PHE A 463 -14.84 19.56 18.63
C PHE A 463 -14.80 20.67 19.70
N CYS A 464 -13.97 21.69 19.51
CA CYS A 464 -13.84 22.79 20.46
C CYS A 464 -15.13 23.61 20.59
N GLN A 465 -15.83 23.87 19.48
CA GLN A 465 -17.06 24.63 19.46
C GLN A 465 -18.24 23.86 20.04
N GLN A 466 -18.47 22.62 19.57
CA GLN A 466 -19.67 21.85 19.90
C GLN A 466 -19.58 21.13 21.25
N TRP A 467 -18.38 20.69 21.64
CA TRP A 467 -18.21 19.83 22.83
C TRP A 467 -17.46 20.53 23.94
N ALA A 468 -16.27 21.06 23.65
CA ALA A 468 -15.45 21.67 24.68
C ALA A 468 -15.96 23.06 25.11
N GLY A 469 -16.61 23.80 24.21
CA GLY A 469 -17.01 25.20 24.41
C GLY A 469 -15.81 26.10 24.73
N THR A 470 -14.68 25.88 24.07
CA THR A 470 -13.42 26.62 24.28
C THR A 470 -12.81 27.08 22.95
N SER A 471 -11.80 27.96 22.99
CA SER A 471 -11.01 28.28 21.80
C SER A 471 -10.13 27.09 21.38
N LEU A 472 -9.84 27.02 20.08
CA LEU A 472 -8.96 26.03 19.49
C LEU A 472 -7.56 26.06 20.12
N ASP A 473 -7.01 27.25 20.33
CA ASP A 473 -5.65 27.45 20.87
C ASP A 473 -5.48 26.79 22.24
N LYS A 474 -6.51 26.84 23.09
CA LYS A 474 -6.49 26.21 24.41
C LYS A 474 -6.38 24.69 24.31
N TYR A 475 -7.10 24.10 23.36
CA TYR A 475 -7.04 22.66 23.11
C TYR A 475 -5.69 22.26 22.50
N LEU A 476 -5.18 22.99 21.51
CA LEU A 476 -3.89 22.70 20.88
C LEU A 476 -2.75 22.78 21.90
N ALA A 477 -2.72 23.82 22.73
CA ALA A 477 -1.74 23.96 23.81
C ALA A 477 -1.87 22.84 24.87
N PHE A 478 -3.08 22.36 25.15
CA PHE A 478 -3.29 21.21 26.02
C PHE A 478 -2.77 19.91 25.38
N ARG A 479 -3.11 19.66 24.10
CA ARG A 479 -2.68 18.49 23.35
C ARG A 479 -1.16 18.43 23.28
N GLN A 480 -0.49 19.53 22.92
CA GLN A 480 0.97 19.57 22.81
C GLN A 480 1.64 19.24 24.15
N ARG A 481 1.17 19.82 25.26
CA ARG A 481 1.69 19.51 26.60
C ARG A 481 1.50 18.05 26.98
N LEU A 482 0.35 17.47 26.67
CA LEU A 482 0.05 16.06 26.93
C LEU A 482 0.98 15.12 26.14
N LEU A 483 1.24 15.45 24.87
CA LEU A 483 2.10 14.66 24.00
C LEU A 483 3.57 14.75 24.45
N LEU A 484 4.05 15.95 24.77
CA LEU A 484 5.40 16.15 25.30
C LEU A 484 5.63 15.38 26.60
N LYS A 485 4.65 15.38 27.50
CA LYS A 485 4.74 14.61 28.75
C LYS A 485 4.88 13.11 28.49
N LYS A 486 4.08 12.55 27.58
CA LYS A 486 4.18 11.14 27.19
C LYS A 486 5.51 10.82 26.51
N PHE A 487 6.01 11.74 25.70
CA PHE A 487 7.29 11.60 25.04
C PHE A 487 8.40 11.49 26.10
N ALA A 488 8.45 12.41 27.06
CA ALA A 488 9.40 12.35 28.17
C ALA A 488 9.31 11.03 28.96
N GLU A 489 8.10 10.59 29.34
CA GLU A 489 7.87 9.32 30.05
C GLU A 489 8.35 8.09 29.26
N LYS A 490 8.35 8.14 27.92
CA LYS A 490 8.84 7.05 27.06
C LYS A 490 10.37 6.97 27.05
N TYR A 491 11.06 8.12 27.10
CA TYR A 491 12.52 8.18 27.13
C TYR A 491 13.10 7.81 28.50
N GLU A 492 12.44 8.24 29.58
CA GLU A 492 12.85 7.87 30.94
C GLU A 492 12.74 6.36 31.22
N ARG A 493 11.91 5.62 30.47
CA ARG A 493 11.78 4.15 30.58
C ARG A 493 12.75 3.35 29.70
N LYS A 494 13.47 4.03 28.80
CA LYS A 494 14.46 3.42 27.91
C LYS A 494 15.90 3.59 28.41
N MET A 495 16.11 4.44 29.41
CA MET A 495 17.32 4.52 30.24
C MET A 495 17.19 3.52 31.40
#